data_AF-M5S1H1-F1
#
_entry.id   AF-M5S1H1-F1
#
_cell.length_a   1.000
_cell.length_b   1.000
_cell.length_c   1.000
_cell.angle_alpha   90.00
_cell.angle_beta   90.00
_cell.angle_gamma   90.00
#
_symmetry.space_group_name_H-M   'P 1'
#
loop_
_entity.id
_entity.type
_entity.pdbx_description
1 polymer ?
#
loop_
_entity_poly.entity_id
_entity_poly.type
_entity_poly.pdbx_seq_one_letter_code
_entity_poly.pdbx_strand_id
1 'polypeptide(L)'
;MNQDESTFEIPDYIMSRLQPTLSVGFPSKQDEMSILQYHLPFAQPEMLAMTVEFLQHSHELKLDFSPRDGINLLRFAIKRMMQDKNHPISADEAWQEALEKCLGEEAVDLESLAQRRKRTLGGDAVPLGLADLFFDPDDPLHPDRDDDDDDDL
;
A
#
# COMPACT_ATOMS: atom_id res chain seq x y z
N MET A 1 -12.21 -1.52 -25.86
CA MET A 1 -13.25 -1.48 -24.79
C MET A 1 -13.55 0.00 -24.54
N ASN A 2 -14.82 0.38 -24.38
CA ASN A 2 -15.20 1.79 -24.20
C ASN A 2 -14.55 2.34 -22.92
N GLN A 3 -13.81 3.45 -23.05
CA GLN A 3 -13.03 4.11 -21.98
C GLN A 3 -13.77 5.30 -21.37
N ASP A 4 -15.08 5.41 -21.60
CA ASP A 4 -15.87 6.55 -21.12
C ASP A 4 -16.28 6.32 -19.66
N GLU A 5 -15.65 7.10 -18.76
CA GLU A 5 -15.74 7.03 -17.30
C GLU A 5 -17.19 7.17 -16.79
N SER A 6 -18.02 7.90 -17.53
CA SER A 6 -19.45 8.08 -17.26
C SER A 6 -20.26 6.77 -17.32
N THR A 7 -19.73 5.68 -17.87
CA THR A 7 -20.44 4.39 -17.93
C THR A 7 -20.51 3.69 -16.57
N PHE A 8 -19.61 4.03 -15.65
CA PHE A 8 -19.50 3.37 -14.34
C PHE A 8 -20.01 4.21 -13.17
N GLU A 9 -20.29 5.49 -13.40
CA GLU A 9 -20.86 6.35 -12.38
C GLU A 9 -22.37 6.11 -12.22
N ILE A 10 -22.82 6.03 -10.96
CA ILE A 10 -24.23 5.85 -10.64
C ILE A 10 -24.97 7.19 -10.86
N PRO A 11 -26.01 7.24 -11.70
CA PRO A 11 -26.75 8.48 -11.94
C PRO A 11 -27.40 9.06 -10.67
N ASP A 12 -27.50 10.38 -10.59
CA ASP A 12 -28.04 11.12 -9.43
C ASP A 12 -29.44 10.67 -9.01
N TYR A 13 -30.30 10.31 -9.97
CA TYR A 13 -31.65 9.87 -9.66
C TYR A 13 -31.68 8.53 -8.92
N ILE A 14 -30.67 7.66 -9.12
CA ILE A 14 -30.47 6.45 -8.31
C ILE A 14 -29.87 6.84 -6.96
N MET A 15 -28.86 7.72 -6.94
CA MET A 15 -28.18 8.13 -5.72
C MET A 15 -29.13 8.78 -4.69
N SER A 16 -30.08 9.60 -5.13
CA SER A 16 -31.07 10.21 -4.22
C SER A 16 -31.99 9.19 -3.55
N ARG A 17 -32.22 8.02 -4.17
CA ARG A 17 -33.03 6.93 -3.60
C ARG A 17 -32.25 6.06 -2.63
N LEU A 18 -30.93 6.15 -2.64
CA LEU A 18 -30.03 5.43 -1.73
C LEU A 18 -29.75 6.21 -0.43
N GLN A 19 -30.35 7.40 -0.26
CA GLN A 19 -30.21 8.20 0.95
C GLN A 19 -31.10 7.67 2.09
N PRO A 20 -30.61 7.66 3.35
CA PRO A 20 -29.31 8.16 3.79
C PRO A 20 -28.16 7.17 3.56
N THR A 21 -26.98 7.68 3.19
CA THR A 21 -25.76 6.86 3.06
C THR A 21 -24.94 6.90 4.35
N LEU A 22 -24.37 5.77 4.75
CA LEU A 22 -23.41 5.68 5.86
C LEU A 22 -22.02 5.41 5.29
N SER A 23 -21.11 6.37 5.43
CA SER A 23 -19.70 6.18 5.07
C SER A 23 -19.01 5.30 6.11
N VAL A 24 -18.35 4.24 5.65
CA VAL A 24 -17.55 3.35 6.50
C VAL A 24 -16.08 3.61 6.21
N GLY A 25 -15.36 4.08 7.22
CA GLY A 25 -13.90 4.28 7.16
C GLY A 25 -13.13 3.07 7.67
N PHE A 26 -11.81 3.23 7.75
CA PHE A 26 -10.94 2.26 8.41
C PHE A 26 -11.18 2.22 9.94
N PRO A 27 -11.02 1.06 10.57
CA PRO A 27 -11.20 0.90 12.02
C PRO A 27 -10.09 1.63 12.80
N SER A 28 -10.38 1.96 14.07
CA SER A 28 -9.36 2.44 15.00
C SER A 28 -8.35 1.32 15.33
N LYS A 29 -7.15 1.67 15.82
CA LYS A 29 -6.14 0.70 16.28
C LYS A 29 -6.72 -0.37 17.23
N GLN A 30 -7.60 0.04 18.16
CA GLN A 30 -8.21 -0.87 19.13
C GLN A 30 -9.24 -1.81 18.48
N ASP A 31 -10.06 -1.28 17.57
CA ASP A 31 -11.04 -2.07 16.83
C ASP A 31 -10.35 -3.05 15.89
N GLU A 32 -9.28 -2.62 15.22
CA GLU A 32 -8.49 -3.44 14.31
C GLU A 32 -7.83 -4.61 15.05
N MET A 33 -7.21 -4.34 16.20
CA MET A 33 -6.70 -5.39 17.09
C MET A 33 -7.81 -6.39 17.47
N SER A 34 -8.99 -5.89 17.82
CA SER A 34 -10.13 -6.73 18.21
C SER A 34 -10.63 -7.58 17.03
N ILE A 35 -10.67 -7.02 15.82
CA ILE A 35 -11.04 -7.71 14.58
C ILE A 35 -10.04 -8.84 14.29
N LEU A 36 -8.74 -8.55 14.33
CA LEU A 36 -7.71 -9.56 14.07
C LEU A 36 -7.75 -10.67 15.13
N GLN A 37 -7.86 -10.32 16.40
CA GLN A 37 -7.93 -11.30 17.50
C GLN A 37 -9.18 -12.18 17.41
N TYR A 38 -10.33 -11.61 17.03
CA TYR A 38 -11.57 -12.38 16.82
C TYR A 38 -11.41 -13.41 15.69
N HIS A 39 -10.75 -13.03 14.59
CA HIS A 39 -10.54 -13.92 13.44
C HIS A 39 -9.40 -14.92 13.63
N LEU A 40 -8.40 -14.60 14.44
CA LEU A 40 -7.21 -15.39 14.67
C LEU A 40 -6.89 -15.48 16.17
N PRO A 41 -7.72 -16.18 16.97
CA PRO A 41 -7.58 -16.23 18.42
C PRO A 41 -6.31 -16.97 18.89
N PHE A 42 -5.65 -17.70 17.99
CA PHE A 42 -4.42 -18.45 18.22
C PHE A 42 -3.16 -17.75 17.69
N ALA A 43 -3.31 -16.56 17.07
CA ALA A 43 -2.15 -15.78 16.65
C ALA A 43 -1.39 -15.25 17.88
N GLN A 44 -0.07 -15.17 17.75
CA GLN A 44 0.77 -14.60 18.81
C GLN A 44 0.45 -13.09 18.98
N PRO A 45 0.36 -12.58 20.22
CA PRO A 45 0.06 -11.16 20.47
C PRO A 45 1.02 -10.20 19.76
N GLU A 46 2.29 -10.57 19.67
CA GLU A 46 3.34 -9.79 19.01
C GLU A 46 3.05 -9.64 17.51
N MET A 47 2.70 -10.74 16.83
CA MET A 47 2.36 -10.71 15.40
C MET A 47 1.08 -9.91 15.11
N LEU A 48 0.09 -10.00 16.01
CA LEU A 48 -1.11 -9.18 15.92
C LEU A 48 -0.75 -7.69 16.03
N ALA A 49 0.07 -7.32 17.00
CA ALA A 49 0.53 -5.94 17.18
C ALA A 49 1.29 -5.41 15.96
N MET A 50 2.24 -6.18 15.41
CA MET A 50 2.98 -5.80 14.20
C MET A 50 2.05 -5.57 13.01
N THR A 51 1.06 -6.45 12.82
CA THR A 51 0.11 -6.34 11.72
C THR A 51 -0.79 -5.12 11.87
N VAL A 52 -1.26 -4.82 13.10
CA VAL A 52 -2.05 -3.60 13.35
C VAL A 52 -1.21 -2.35 13.12
N GLU A 53 0.06 -2.33 13.53
CA GLU A 53 0.94 -1.17 13.30
C GLU A 53 1.19 -0.94 11.81
N PHE A 54 1.40 -2.00 11.05
CA PHE A 54 1.48 -1.94 9.59
C PHE A 54 0.20 -1.36 8.96
N LEU A 55 -0.98 -1.84 9.37
CA LEU A 55 -2.26 -1.39 8.83
C LEU A 55 -2.52 0.09 9.16
N GLN A 56 -2.28 0.50 10.41
CA GLN A 56 -2.46 1.89 10.81
C GLN A 56 -1.51 2.83 10.05
N HIS A 57 -0.22 2.46 9.91
CA HIS A 57 0.74 3.24 9.12
C HIS A 57 0.28 3.37 7.65
N SER A 58 -0.26 2.28 7.10
CA SER A 58 -0.78 2.31 5.74
C SER A 58 -2.00 3.23 5.56
N HIS A 59 -2.88 3.32 6.56
CA HIS A 59 -4.04 4.21 6.54
C HIS A 59 -3.60 5.68 6.63
N GLU A 60 -2.58 5.99 7.43
CA GLU A 60 -1.97 7.33 7.50
C GLU A 60 -1.42 7.76 6.13
N LEU A 61 -0.85 6.82 5.38
CA LEU A 61 -0.34 7.02 4.03
C LEU A 61 -1.41 6.95 2.93
N LYS A 62 -2.70 6.81 3.29
CA LYS A 62 -3.84 6.68 2.36
C LYS A 62 -3.69 5.51 1.38
N LEU A 63 -3.09 4.42 1.85
CA LEU A 63 -3.00 3.16 1.13
C LEU A 63 -4.24 2.31 1.43
N ASP A 64 -4.73 1.57 0.43
CA ASP A 64 -5.97 0.79 0.54
C ASP A 64 -5.78 -0.59 1.19
N PHE A 65 -4.86 -0.72 2.15
CA PHE A 65 -4.71 -1.97 2.88
C PHE A 65 -5.80 -2.08 3.95
N SER A 66 -6.42 -3.25 4.01
CA SER A 66 -7.58 -3.50 4.85
C SER A 66 -7.28 -4.53 5.94
N PRO A 67 -8.10 -4.61 7.01
CA PRO A 67 -7.98 -5.68 8.00
C PRO A 67 -7.99 -7.10 7.40
N ARG A 68 -8.63 -7.27 6.23
CA ARG A 68 -8.65 -8.55 5.49
C ARG A 68 -7.24 -8.96 5.03
N ASP A 69 -6.45 -7.99 4.61
CA ASP A 69 -5.07 -8.19 4.17
C ASP A 69 -4.22 -8.64 5.35
N GLY A 70 -4.37 -8.00 6.50
CA GLY A 70 -3.76 -8.43 7.76
C GLY A 70 -4.14 -9.86 8.17
N ILE A 71 -5.41 -10.24 8.07
CA ILE A 71 -5.86 -11.62 8.36
C ILE A 71 -5.20 -12.63 7.43
N ASN A 72 -5.11 -12.33 6.13
CA ASN A 72 -4.51 -13.23 5.16
C ASN A 72 -2.99 -13.37 5.36
N LEU A 73 -2.31 -12.25 5.62
CA LEU A 73 -0.89 -12.20 5.97
C LEU A 73 -0.62 -13.07 7.20
N LEU A 74 -1.34 -12.87 8.30
CA LEU A 74 -1.16 -13.64 9.52
C LEU A 74 -1.45 -15.14 9.32
N ARG A 75 -2.48 -15.50 8.56
CA ARG A 75 -2.75 -16.91 8.20
C ARG A 75 -1.59 -17.52 7.43
N PHE A 76 -1.00 -16.78 6.50
CA PHE A 76 0.15 -17.26 5.74
C PHE A 76 1.35 -17.48 6.68
N ALA A 77 1.70 -16.48 7.48
CA ALA A 77 2.81 -16.55 8.42
C ALA A 77 2.67 -17.73 9.41
N ILE A 78 1.50 -17.91 10.02
CA ILE A 78 1.23 -19.02 10.94
C ILE A 78 1.38 -20.36 10.23
N LYS A 79 0.83 -20.51 9.02
CA LYS A 79 0.99 -21.74 8.23
C LYS A 79 2.44 -21.98 7.86
N ARG A 80 3.20 -20.93 7.56
CA ARG A 80 4.61 -20.99 7.21
C ARG A 80 5.45 -21.51 8.38
N MET A 81 5.22 -21.01 9.58
CA MET A 81 5.88 -21.48 10.81
C MET A 81 5.56 -22.94 11.13
N MET A 82 4.34 -23.41 10.79
CA MET A 82 3.91 -24.79 11.02
C MET A 82 4.49 -25.82 10.04
N GLN A 83 5.10 -25.38 8.93
CA GLN A 83 5.64 -26.30 7.92
C GLN A 83 6.83 -27.11 8.45
N ASP A 84 7.73 -26.49 9.21
CA ASP A 84 8.91 -27.15 9.75
C ASP A 84 8.79 -27.36 11.27
N LYS A 85 8.56 -28.62 11.66
CA LYS A 85 8.40 -28.99 13.07
C LYS A 85 9.72 -29.08 13.83
N ASN A 86 10.85 -29.22 13.12
CA ASN A 86 12.16 -29.42 13.73
C ASN A 86 12.91 -28.10 13.90
N HIS A 87 12.67 -27.13 13.02
CA HIS A 87 13.23 -25.79 13.12
C HIS A 87 12.21 -24.73 12.69
N PRO A 88 11.33 -24.29 13.60
CA PRO A 88 10.36 -23.25 13.30
C PRO A 88 11.08 -21.94 12.95
N ILE A 89 10.67 -21.32 11.85
CA ILE A 89 11.12 -19.97 11.46
C ILE A 89 10.67 -18.98 12.53
N SER A 90 11.45 -17.92 12.74
CA SER A 90 11.08 -16.86 13.68
C SER A 90 9.77 -16.19 13.25
N ALA A 91 8.99 -15.70 14.22
CA ALA A 91 7.72 -15.04 13.93
C ALA A 91 7.90 -13.81 13.02
N ASP A 92 8.99 -13.06 13.23
CA ASP A 92 9.32 -11.86 12.47
C ASP A 92 9.67 -12.18 11.01
N GLU A 93 10.53 -13.18 10.77
CA GLU A 93 10.87 -13.60 9.41
C GLU A 93 9.66 -14.19 8.69
N ALA A 94 8.84 -14.99 9.38
CA ALA A 94 7.62 -15.53 8.81
C ALA A 94 6.59 -14.44 8.48
N TRP A 95 6.52 -13.38 9.30
CA TRP A 95 5.67 -12.23 9.05
C TRP A 95 6.17 -11.41 7.85
N GLN A 96 7.48 -11.17 7.75
CA GLN A 96 8.07 -10.43 6.63
C GLN A 96 7.95 -11.20 5.31
N GLU A 97 8.17 -12.52 5.32
CA GLU A 97 7.93 -13.39 4.17
C GLU A 97 6.44 -13.34 3.76
N ALA A 98 5.53 -13.37 4.73
CA ALA A 98 4.10 -13.27 4.47
C ALA A 98 3.71 -11.93 3.85
N LEU A 99 4.29 -10.82 4.32
CA LEU A 99 4.05 -9.49 3.79
C LEU A 99 4.38 -9.42 2.30
N GLU A 100 5.59 -9.86 1.94
CA GLU A 100 6.07 -9.88 0.56
C GLU A 100 5.19 -10.79 -0.33
N LYS A 101 4.85 -11.99 0.15
CA LYS A 101 4.10 -12.97 -0.66
C LYS A 101 2.61 -12.67 -0.79
N CYS A 102 2.00 -11.98 0.18
CA CYS A 102 0.57 -11.66 0.15
C CYS A 102 0.29 -10.27 -0.43
N LEU A 103 1.11 -9.27 -0.11
CA LEU A 103 0.86 -7.87 -0.47
C LEU A 103 1.84 -7.33 -1.53
N GLY A 104 2.88 -8.11 -1.87
CA GLY A 104 3.90 -7.75 -2.86
C GLY A 104 5.15 -7.14 -2.23
N GLU A 105 6.24 -7.12 -3.00
CA GLU A 105 7.53 -6.56 -2.56
C GLU A 105 7.44 -5.07 -2.20
N GLU A 106 6.56 -4.33 -2.89
CA GLU A 106 6.36 -2.90 -2.64
C GLU A 106 5.67 -2.62 -1.29
N ALA A 107 4.97 -3.59 -0.71
CA ALA A 107 4.32 -3.44 0.59
C ALA A 107 5.33 -3.46 1.77
N VAL A 108 6.58 -3.85 1.51
CA VAL A 108 7.65 -3.83 2.52
C VAL A 108 8.08 -2.40 2.84
N ASP A 109 8.03 -1.49 1.86
CA ASP A 109 8.35 -0.07 2.01
C ASP A 109 7.13 0.78 1.66
N LEU A 110 6.31 1.04 2.68
CA LEU A 110 5.05 1.76 2.56
C LEU A 110 5.26 3.21 2.09
N GLU A 111 6.35 3.88 2.49
CA GLU A 111 6.67 5.22 2.05
C GLU A 111 6.93 5.28 0.54
N SER A 112 7.75 4.36 0.02
CA SER A 112 8.04 4.28 -1.41
C SER A 112 6.78 3.99 -2.23
N LEU A 113 5.92 3.10 -1.73
CA LEU A 113 4.64 2.77 -2.35
C LEU A 113 3.71 3.98 -2.37
N ALA A 114 3.59 4.70 -1.26
CA ALA A 114 2.78 5.91 -1.16
C ALA A 114 3.28 7.02 -2.11
N GLN A 115 4.60 7.19 -2.23
CA GLN A 115 5.19 8.14 -3.18
C GLN A 115 4.89 7.77 -4.63
N ARG A 116 5.06 6.49 -5.01
CA ARG A 116 4.71 6.00 -6.35
C ARG A 116 3.23 6.21 -6.65
N ARG A 117 2.36 5.86 -5.70
CA ARG A 117 0.92 6.04 -5.85
C ARG A 117 0.52 7.51 -5.97
N LYS A 118 1.19 8.41 -5.22
CA LYS A 118 0.98 9.85 -5.36
C LYS A 118 1.44 10.37 -6.72
N ARG A 119 2.51 9.83 -7.29
CA ARG A 119 2.97 10.17 -8.65
C ARG A 119 2.01 9.67 -9.74
N THR A 120 1.38 8.51 -9.55
CA THR A 120 0.45 7.94 -10.54
C THR A 120 -0.98 8.49 -10.45
N LEU A 121 -1.50 8.76 -9.24
CA LEU A 121 -2.82 9.37 -9.03
C LEU A 121 -2.79 10.90 -9.06
N GLY A 122 -1.62 11.50 -8.81
CA GLY A 122 -1.40 12.93 -8.92
C GLY A 122 -1.33 13.33 -10.39
N GLY A 123 -2.49 13.44 -11.03
CA GLY A 123 -2.67 14.22 -12.27
C GLY A 123 -2.43 15.73 -12.08
N ASP A 124 -1.62 16.12 -11.10
CA ASP A 124 -1.01 17.43 -11.04
C ASP A 124 0.36 17.26 -11.68
N ALA A 125 0.36 17.42 -13.01
CA ALA A 125 1.55 17.74 -13.73
C ALA A 125 2.15 18.99 -13.04
N VAL A 126 3.13 18.76 -12.16
CA VAL A 126 4.35 19.58 -12.25
C VAL A 126 4.63 19.64 -13.75
N PRO A 127 4.85 20.79 -14.38
CA PRO A 127 5.14 20.83 -15.81
C PRO A 127 6.50 20.16 -16.00
N LEU A 128 6.51 18.83 -15.93
CA LEU A 128 7.56 17.96 -16.37
C LEU A 128 7.70 18.35 -17.82
N GLY A 129 8.82 18.98 -18.14
CA GLY A 129 9.14 19.27 -19.52
C GLY A 129 9.06 17.97 -20.30
N LEU A 130 8.86 18.03 -21.61
CA LEU A 130 8.96 16.83 -22.45
C LEU A 130 10.26 16.03 -22.17
N ALA A 131 11.30 16.73 -21.71
CA ALA A 131 12.54 16.22 -21.14
C ALA A 131 12.38 15.07 -20.14
N ASP A 132 11.61 15.27 -19.07
CA ASP A 132 11.47 14.30 -17.97
C ASP A 132 10.69 13.03 -18.39
N LEU A 133 10.10 13.01 -19.60
CA LEU A 133 9.45 11.82 -20.17
C LEU A 133 10.45 10.90 -20.87
N PHE A 134 11.57 11.44 -21.36
CA PHE A 134 12.56 10.70 -22.15
C PHE A 134 13.87 10.45 -21.40
N PHE A 135 14.14 11.21 -20.34
CA PHE A 135 15.43 11.23 -19.66
C PHE A 135 15.24 11.12 -18.15
N ASP A 136 16.07 10.32 -17.50
CA ASP A 136 16.16 10.32 -16.03
C ASP A 136 16.81 11.64 -15.54
N PRO A 137 16.58 12.07 -14.29
CA PRO A 137 17.11 13.35 -13.78
C PRO A 137 18.64 13.49 -13.84
N ASP A 138 19.37 12.37 -13.83
CA ASP A 138 20.83 12.32 -13.94
C ASP A 138 21.33 11.98 -15.37
N ASP A 139 20.42 11.93 -16.36
CA ASP A 139 20.79 11.61 -17.74
C ASP A 139 21.63 12.75 -18.34
N PRO A 140 22.80 12.46 -18.94
CA PRO A 140 23.67 13.47 -19.52
C PRO A 140 23.05 14.26 -20.69
N LEU A 141 21.93 13.80 -21.25
CA LEU A 141 21.18 14.51 -22.29
C LEU A 141 19.95 15.24 -21.76
N HIS A 142 19.76 15.31 -20.43
CA HIS A 142 18.65 16.02 -19.82
C HIS A 142 18.77 17.53 -20.07
N PRO A 143 17.82 18.17 -20.77
CA PRO A 143 17.95 19.57 -21.21
C PRO A 143 17.86 20.60 -20.08
N ASP A 144 17.31 20.21 -18.92
CA ASP A 144 17.32 21.04 -17.70
C ASP A 144 18.51 20.73 -16.78
N ARG A 145 19.49 19.97 -17.25
CA ARG A 145 20.75 19.77 -16.52
C ARG A 145 21.56 21.07 -16.61
N ASP A 146 21.79 21.71 -15.46
CA ASP A 146 22.70 22.84 -15.35
C ASP A 146 24.12 22.35 -15.65
N ASP A 147 24.55 22.44 -16.92
CA ASP A 147 25.94 22.24 -17.33
C ASP A 147 26.76 23.48 -16.93
N ASP A 148 26.92 23.70 -15.62
CA ASP A 148 27.80 24.73 -15.04
C ASP A 148 29.19 24.15 -14.72
N ASP A 149 29.76 23.36 -15.62
CA ASP A 149 31.16 22.89 -15.53
C ASP A 149 31.68 22.60 -16.94
N ASP A 150 32.15 23.63 -17.66
CA ASP A 150 33.32 23.58 -18.56
C ASP A 150 33.40 24.86 -19.43
N ASP A 151 33.82 25.97 -18.82
CA ASP A 151 34.36 27.13 -19.54
C ASP A 151 35.57 27.70 -18.76
N ASP A 152 36.54 26.82 -18.44
CA ASP A 152 37.90 27.20 -18.03
C ASP A 152 38.92 26.32 -18.78
N LEU A 153 39.33 26.76 -19.99
CA LEU A 153 40.70 26.69 -20.54
C LEU A 153 40.82 27.25 -21.97
#